data_AF-A0AAU7QF96-F1
#
_entry.id   AF-A0AAU7QF96-F1
#
_cell.length_a   1.000
_cell.length_b   1.000
_cell.length_c   1.000
_cell.angle_alpha   90.00
_cell.angle_beta   90.00
_cell.angle_gamma   90.00
#
_symmetry.space_group_name_H-M   'P 1'
#
loop_
_entity.id
_entity.type
_entity.pdbx_description
1 polymer ?
#
loop_
_entity_poly.entity_id
_entity_poly.type
_entity_poly.pdbx_seq_one_letter_code
_entity_poly.pdbx_strand_id
1 'polypeptide(L)'
;MDHNISHAFEAFQKYSIDISRQLLILWETSSEPWGVKNIDSRYVYGNKAYYELLNINPASMNIEGYYDEELPCSIAKFAWFFKEHDRNTVAIRDRLCSLEIHCYGPEQLLKPYYFDKFPLFDNTTSECVGTIFHARKFENYCLLKHINGEQPGFFRFYPPENLFSEGELDVIFLFCNPCPVKTSPEDLIVHTGP
;
A
#
# COMPACT_ATOMS: atom_id res chain seq x y z
N MET A 1 13.78 -7.37 -19.57
CA MET A 1 12.46 -7.76 -19.05
C MET A 1 12.48 -9.20 -18.54
N ASP A 2 13.05 -10.14 -19.31
CA ASP A 2 13.08 -11.56 -18.93
C ASP A 2 13.81 -11.89 -17.62
N HIS A 3 14.94 -11.25 -17.30
CA HIS A 3 15.70 -11.53 -16.07
C HIS A 3 14.92 -11.24 -14.77
N ASN A 4 14.16 -10.14 -14.71
CA ASN A 4 13.37 -9.80 -13.52
C ASN A 4 12.21 -10.78 -13.31
N ILE A 5 11.56 -11.19 -14.41
CA ILE A 5 10.45 -12.15 -14.36
C ILE A 5 10.95 -13.51 -13.86
N SER A 6 12.12 -13.97 -14.33
CA SER A 6 12.70 -15.24 -13.86
C SER A 6 13.01 -15.20 -12.36
N HIS A 7 13.66 -14.13 -11.87
CA HIS A 7 13.95 -13.98 -10.44
C HIS A 7 12.67 -13.97 -9.60
N ALA A 8 11.64 -13.23 -10.03
CA ALA A 8 10.37 -13.21 -9.30
C ALA A 8 9.72 -14.60 -9.24
N PHE A 9 9.77 -15.40 -10.30
CA PHE A 9 9.29 -16.79 -10.25
C PHE A 9 10.08 -17.66 -9.27
N GLU A 10 11.40 -17.50 -9.19
CA GLU A 10 12.23 -18.20 -8.20
C GLU A 10 11.81 -17.83 -6.77
N ALA A 11 11.52 -16.56 -6.52
CA ALA A 11 11.01 -16.09 -5.23
C ALA A 11 9.66 -16.74 -4.90
N PHE A 12 8.69 -16.72 -5.82
CA PHE A 12 7.39 -17.37 -5.62
C PHE A 12 7.52 -18.88 -5.36
N GLN A 13 8.39 -19.58 -6.11
CA GLN A 13 8.67 -21.00 -5.90
C GLN A 13 9.27 -21.29 -4.52
N LYS A 14 10.20 -20.45 -4.05
CA LYS A 14 10.82 -20.57 -2.72
C LYS A 14 9.78 -20.54 -1.59
N TYR A 15 8.72 -19.75 -1.75
CA TYR A 15 7.63 -19.64 -0.78
C TYR A 15 6.43 -20.54 -1.08
N SER A 16 6.55 -21.44 -2.07
CA SER A 16 5.47 -22.35 -2.50
C SER A 16 4.17 -21.62 -2.87
N ILE A 17 4.31 -20.44 -3.50
CA ILE A 17 3.18 -19.66 -4.02
C ILE A 17 3.16 -19.81 -5.53
N ASP A 18 2.05 -20.28 -6.08
CA ASP A 18 1.83 -20.29 -7.53
C ASP A 18 1.22 -18.96 -7.97
N ILE A 19 1.82 -18.32 -8.99
CA ILE A 19 1.31 -17.06 -9.53
C ILE A 19 1.20 -17.10 -11.05
N SER A 20 0.10 -16.56 -11.56
CA SER A 20 -0.09 -16.41 -13.00
C SER A 20 0.99 -15.52 -13.59
N ARG A 21 1.64 -16.01 -14.66
CA ARG A 21 2.60 -15.23 -15.44
C ARG A 21 2.04 -13.90 -15.95
N GLN A 22 0.73 -13.84 -16.22
CA GLN A 22 0.08 -12.63 -16.69
C GLN A 22 0.06 -11.54 -15.60
N LEU A 23 -0.18 -11.92 -14.34
CA LEU A 23 -0.14 -11.00 -13.20
C LEU A 23 1.27 -10.49 -12.97
N LEU A 24 2.28 -11.36 -13.04
CA LEU A 24 3.66 -10.93 -12.87
C LEU A 24 4.12 -9.97 -13.98
N ILE A 25 3.75 -10.22 -15.24
CA ILE A 25 4.02 -9.28 -16.34
C ILE A 25 3.33 -7.94 -16.09
N LEU A 26 2.08 -7.95 -15.63
CA LEU A 26 1.34 -6.73 -15.27
C LEU A 26 2.09 -5.94 -14.20
N TRP A 27 2.52 -6.58 -13.11
CA TRP A 27 3.21 -5.91 -12.00
C TRP A 27 4.60 -5.40 -12.38
N GLU A 28 5.37 -6.17 -13.14
CA GLU A 28 6.71 -5.76 -13.62
C GLU A 28 6.68 -4.60 -14.62
N THR A 29 5.58 -4.45 -15.37
CA THR A 29 5.40 -3.35 -16.34
C THR A 29 4.64 -2.15 -15.77
N SER A 30 4.02 -2.30 -14.60
CA SER A 30 3.28 -1.22 -13.94
C SER A 30 4.23 -0.18 -13.36
N SER A 31 3.85 1.10 -13.49
CA SER A 31 4.46 2.21 -12.76
C SER A 31 3.93 2.35 -11.34
N GLU A 32 2.91 1.58 -10.96
CA GLU A 32 2.36 1.59 -9.61
C GLU A 32 3.05 0.53 -8.74
N PRO A 33 3.19 0.78 -7.42
CA PRO A 33 3.74 -0.20 -6.52
C PRO A 33 2.84 -1.43 -6.31
N TRP A 34 3.40 -2.61 -6.58
CA TRP A 34 2.76 -3.90 -6.36
C TRP A 34 3.67 -4.81 -5.56
N GLY A 35 3.09 -5.72 -4.79
CA GLY A 35 3.84 -6.81 -4.21
C GLY A 35 2.96 -7.89 -3.60
N VAL A 36 3.62 -8.90 -3.04
CA VAL A 36 2.99 -10.05 -2.42
C VAL A 36 3.64 -10.29 -1.07
N LYS A 37 2.82 -10.58 -0.06
CA LYS A 37 3.24 -11.13 1.22
C LYS A 37 2.64 -12.50 1.42
N ASN A 38 3.36 -13.38 2.13
CA ASN A 38 2.83 -14.67 2.54
C ASN A 38 1.87 -14.53 3.73
N ILE A 39 1.32 -15.65 4.20
CA ILE A 39 0.36 -15.70 5.32
C ILE A 39 0.90 -15.12 6.64
N ASP A 40 2.23 -15.09 6.80
CA ASP A 40 2.91 -14.53 7.97
C ASP A 40 3.20 -13.02 7.82
N SER A 41 2.78 -12.38 6.74
CA SER A 41 3.13 -11.00 6.36
C SER A 41 4.62 -10.79 6.03
N ARG A 42 5.34 -11.81 5.57
CA ARG A 42 6.69 -11.64 4.98
C ARG A 42 6.59 -11.33 3.51
N TYR A 43 7.42 -10.42 3.02
CA TYR A 43 7.50 -10.13 1.59
C TYR A 43 7.92 -11.37 0.80
N VAL A 44 7.18 -11.67 -0.24
CA VAL A 44 7.52 -12.70 -1.25
C VAL A 44 7.95 -12.04 -2.55
N TYR A 45 7.40 -10.85 -2.83
CA TYR A 45 7.69 -10.11 -4.04
C TYR A 45 7.37 -8.62 -3.83
N GLY A 46 8.12 -7.76 -4.50
CA GLY A 46 7.80 -6.34 -4.69
C GLY A 46 8.35 -5.88 -6.03
N ASN A 47 7.54 -5.18 -6.80
CA ASN A 47 7.98 -4.68 -8.10
C ASN A 47 8.91 -3.46 -7.96
N LYS A 48 9.53 -3.07 -9.07
CA LYS A 48 10.45 -1.92 -9.11
C LYS A 48 9.82 -0.63 -8.52
N ALA A 49 8.55 -0.34 -8.82
CA ALA A 49 7.88 0.84 -8.32
C ALA A 49 7.73 0.84 -6.78
N TYR A 50 7.58 -0.34 -6.16
CA TYR A 50 7.55 -0.46 -4.70
C TYR A 50 8.91 -0.19 -4.05
N TYR A 51 9.99 -0.69 -4.65
CA TYR A 51 11.35 -0.34 -4.23
C TYR A 51 11.59 1.18 -4.32
N GLU A 52 11.16 1.81 -5.41
CA GLU A 52 11.25 3.27 -5.59
C GLU A 52 10.42 4.04 -4.55
N LEU A 53 9.20 3.57 -4.25
CA LEU A 53 8.33 4.15 -3.22
C LEU A 53 9.02 4.15 -1.85
N LEU A 54 9.62 3.03 -1.46
CA LEU A 54 10.31 2.90 -0.17
C LEU A 54 11.72 3.50 -0.17
N ASN A 55 12.20 3.98 -1.31
CA ASN A 55 13.57 4.44 -1.50
C ASN A 55 14.61 3.35 -1.14
N ILE A 56 14.34 2.10 -1.50
CA ILE A 56 15.23 0.96 -1.29
C ILE A 56 15.92 0.62 -2.60
N ASN A 57 17.25 0.49 -2.59
CA ASN A 57 18.00 0.04 -3.74
C ASN A 57 18.04 -1.51 -3.79
N PRO A 58 17.45 -2.15 -4.82
CA PRO A 58 17.43 -3.62 -4.93
C PRO A 58 18.81 -4.25 -5.04
N ALA A 59 19.84 -3.49 -5.45
CA ALA A 59 21.24 -3.96 -5.44
C ALA A 59 21.83 -4.06 -4.02
N SER A 60 21.27 -3.31 -3.05
CA SER A 60 21.72 -3.34 -1.65
C SER A 60 20.91 -4.27 -0.76
N MET A 61 19.62 -4.42 -1.06
CA MET A 61 18.71 -5.23 -0.25
C MET A 61 17.60 -5.79 -1.13
N ASN A 62 17.42 -7.11 -1.07
CA ASN A 62 16.20 -7.76 -1.53
C ASN A 62 15.24 -7.88 -0.35
N ILE A 63 14.02 -7.34 -0.49
CA ILE A 63 13.01 -7.35 0.59
C ILE A 63 12.41 -8.73 0.85
N GLU A 64 12.59 -9.70 -0.05
CA GLU A 64 12.05 -11.04 0.08
C GLU A 64 12.45 -11.71 1.40
N GLY A 65 11.45 -12.20 2.12
CA GLY A 65 11.58 -12.87 3.42
C GLY A 65 11.54 -11.93 4.61
N TYR A 66 11.69 -10.62 4.41
CA TYR A 66 11.64 -9.65 5.51
C TYR A 66 10.20 -9.30 5.90
N TYR A 67 10.02 -8.84 7.12
CA TYR A 67 8.84 -8.12 7.58
C TYR A 67 8.98 -6.61 7.38
N ASP A 68 7.86 -5.88 7.48
CA ASP A 68 7.86 -4.41 7.41
C ASP A 68 8.81 -3.75 8.42
N GLU A 69 8.86 -4.25 9.66
CA GLU A 69 9.72 -3.69 10.71
C GLU A 69 11.22 -3.91 10.47
N GLU A 70 11.58 -4.82 9.57
CA GLU A 70 12.97 -5.13 9.23
C GLU A 70 13.47 -4.29 8.04
N LEU A 71 12.58 -3.53 7.38
CA LEU A 71 12.95 -2.69 6.25
C LEU A 71 13.64 -1.40 6.74
N PRO A 72 14.69 -0.92 6.03
CA PRO A 72 15.46 0.27 6.42
C PRO A 72 14.76 1.57 5.99
N CYS A 73 13.47 1.73 6.30
CA CYS A 73 12.67 2.88 5.87
C CYS A 73 11.65 3.32 6.94
N SER A 74 11.05 4.49 6.72
CA SER A 74 10.16 5.15 7.68
C SER A 74 8.94 4.31 8.07
N ILE A 75 8.48 3.44 7.17
CA ILE A 75 7.30 2.60 7.38
C ILE A 75 7.51 1.51 8.45
N ALA A 76 8.75 1.12 8.76
CA ALA A 76 9.05 0.07 9.72
C ALA A 76 8.42 0.31 11.11
N LYS A 77 8.28 1.58 11.50
CA LYS A 77 7.65 1.99 12.77
C LYS A 77 6.15 1.68 12.83
N PHE A 78 5.51 1.45 11.69
CA PHE A 78 4.08 1.21 11.53
C PHE A 78 3.75 -0.24 11.16
N ALA A 79 4.76 -1.12 11.17
CA ALA A 79 4.65 -2.52 10.78
C ALA A 79 3.48 -3.28 11.43
N TRP A 80 3.16 -2.95 12.68
CA TRP A 80 2.02 -3.55 13.39
C TRP A 80 0.70 -3.34 12.65
N PHE A 81 0.44 -2.12 12.16
CA PHE A 81 -0.79 -1.80 11.42
C PHE A 81 -0.84 -2.52 10.08
N PHE A 82 0.29 -2.63 9.37
CA PHE A 82 0.32 -3.33 8.10
C PHE A 82 0.06 -4.84 8.27
N LYS A 83 0.62 -5.45 9.32
CA LYS A 83 0.35 -6.85 9.67
C LYS A 83 -1.11 -7.07 10.03
N GLU A 84 -1.72 -6.15 10.77
CA GLU A 84 -3.14 -6.26 11.11
C GLU A 84 -4.03 -6.13 9.86
N HIS A 85 -3.71 -5.20 8.96
CA HIS A 85 -4.40 -5.06 7.68
C HIS A 85 -4.25 -6.30 6.78
N ASP A 86 -3.08 -6.95 6.77
CA ASP A 86 -2.90 -8.25 6.09
C ASP A 86 -3.82 -9.32 6.68
N ARG A 87 -3.82 -9.47 8.01
CA ARG A 87 -4.65 -10.46 8.73
C ARG A 87 -6.14 -10.24 8.50
N ASN A 88 -6.59 -8.99 8.54
CA ASN A 88 -7.99 -8.64 8.31
C ASN A 88 -8.40 -8.94 6.86
N THR A 89 -7.53 -8.68 5.89
CA THR A 89 -7.75 -9.02 4.47
C THR A 89 -7.90 -10.54 4.29
N VAL A 90 -7.02 -11.31 4.92
CA VAL A 90 -7.07 -12.78 4.91
C VAL A 90 -8.36 -13.29 5.57
N ALA A 91 -8.73 -12.74 6.72
CA ALA A 91 -9.90 -13.16 7.49
C ALA A 91 -11.22 -12.84 6.77
N ILE A 92 -11.35 -11.65 6.18
CA ILE A 92 -12.55 -11.24 5.46
C ILE A 92 -12.64 -11.90 4.07
N ARG A 93 -11.50 -12.38 3.53
CA ARG A 93 -11.40 -13.00 2.20
C ARG A 93 -11.92 -12.09 1.08
N ASP A 94 -11.74 -10.79 1.25
CA ASP A 94 -12.12 -9.75 0.30
C ASP A 94 -11.11 -8.60 0.40
N ARG A 95 -11.15 -7.67 -0.55
CA ARG A 95 -10.26 -6.53 -0.57
C ARG A 95 -10.50 -5.63 0.65
N LEU A 96 -9.42 -5.20 1.30
CA LEU A 96 -9.44 -4.07 2.23
C LEU A 96 -8.54 -2.95 1.73
N CYS A 97 -8.93 -1.72 2.03
CA CYS A 97 -8.23 -0.50 1.62
C CYS A 97 -7.87 0.32 2.85
N SER A 98 -6.59 0.69 2.98
CA SER A 98 -6.13 1.70 3.93
C SER A 98 -5.73 2.97 3.20
N LEU A 99 -5.88 4.11 3.87
CA LEU A 99 -5.19 5.35 3.48
C LEU A 99 -3.93 5.44 4.34
N GLU A 100 -2.76 5.41 3.70
CA GLU A 100 -1.46 5.44 4.38
C GLU A 100 -0.71 6.72 4.00
N ILE A 101 -0.23 7.44 5.02
CA ILE A 101 0.43 8.73 4.85
C ILE A 101 1.82 8.65 5.50
N HIS A 102 2.85 8.52 4.67
CA HIS A 102 4.22 8.33 5.14
C HIS A 102 5.22 9.14 4.32
N CYS A 103 6.44 9.28 4.84
CA CYS A 103 7.56 9.84 4.08
C CYS A 103 8.07 8.79 3.09
N TYR A 104 7.81 9.04 1.80
CA TYR A 104 8.15 8.13 0.69
C TYR A 104 9.13 8.78 -0.29
N GLY A 105 9.76 7.94 -1.11
CA GLY A 105 10.67 8.32 -2.19
C GLY A 105 11.98 8.94 -1.71
N PRO A 106 12.92 9.25 -2.62
CA PRO A 106 14.24 9.79 -2.27
C PRO A 106 14.16 11.16 -1.57
N GLU A 107 13.12 11.94 -1.88
CA GLU A 107 12.81 13.23 -1.24
C GLU A 107 12.30 13.12 0.20
N GLN A 108 11.87 11.92 0.64
CA GLN A 108 11.36 11.66 1.99
C GLN A 108 10.26 12.63 2.43
N LEU A 109 9.36 12.98 1.50
CA LEU A 109 8.23 13.86 1.75
C LEU A 109 6.99 13.05 2.14
N LEU A 110 6.19 13.62 3.05
CA LEU A 110 4.92 13.05 3.48
C LEU A 110 3.94 12.98 2.29
N LYS A 111 3.53 11.77 1.92
CA LYS A 111 2.67 11.51 0.76
C LYS A 111 1.56 10.52 1.11
N PRO A 112 0.30 10.84 0.78
CA PRO A 112 -0.80 9.90 0.93
C PRO A 112 -0.87 8.90 -0.23
N TYR A 113 -1.13 7.64 0.11
CA TYR A 113 -1.39 6.54 -0.82
C TYR A 113 -2.58 5.71 -0.31
N TYR A 114 -3.42 5.26 -1.22
CA TYR A 114 -4.32 4.15 -0.94
C TYR A 114 -3.54 2.85 -1.05
N PHE A 115 -3.64 1.99 -0.06
CA PHE A 115 -3.09 0.64 -0.09
C PHE A 115 -4.25 -0.36 -0.14
N ASP A 116 -4.49 -0.89 -1.32
CA ASP A 116 -5.43 -1.99 -1.52
C ASP A 116 -4.72 -3.31 -1.25
N LYS A 117 -5.31 -4.15 -0.40
CA LYS A 117 -4.85 -5.52 -0.13
C LYS A 117 -5.91 -6.51 -0.55
N PHE A 118 -5.51 -7.50 -1.31
CA PHE A 118 -6.37 -8.58 -1.81
C PHE A 118 -5.90 -9.91 -1.24
N PRO A 119 -6.80 -10.83 -0.85
CA PRO A 119 -6.40 -12.18 -0.47
C PRO A 119 -5.80 -12.90 -1.67
N LEU A 120 -4.68 -13.59 -1.46
CA LEU A 120 -4.05 -14.47 -2.44
C LEU A 120 -4.42 -15.92 -2.13
N PHE A 121 -5.07 -16.60 -3.06
CA PHE A 121 -5.49 -17.99 -2.89
C PHE A 121 -4.59 -18.95 -3.66
N ASP A 122 -4.33 -20.11 -3.06
CA ASP A 122 -3.68 -21.23 -3.75
C ASP A 122 -4.62 -21.83 -4.80
N ASN A 123 -4.08 -22.06 -6.00
CA ASN A 123 -4.85 -22.58 -7.14
C ASN A 123 -5.36 -24.01 -6.96
N THR A 124 -4.75 -24.80 -6.05
CA THR A 124 -5.09 -26.20 -5.82
C THR A 124 -5.97 -26.39 -4.59
N THR A 125 -5.61 -25.78 -3.47
CA THR A 125 -6.32 -25.94 -2.18
C THR A 125 -7.42 -24.91 -1.96
N SER A 126 -7.41 -23.79 -2.69
CA SER A 126 -8.30 -22.62 -2.45
C SER A 126 -8.13 -21.99 -1.05
N GLU A 127 -7.06 -22.33 -0.34
CA GLU A 127 -6.69 -21.70 0.92
C GLU A 127 -6.02 -20.34 0.66
N CYS A 128 -6.21 -19.41 1.59
CA CYS A 128 -5.53 -18.11 1.51
C CYS A 128 -4.08 -18.30 1.95
N VAL A 129 -3.13 -18.02 1.05
CA VAL A 129 -1.69 -18.20 1.28
C VAL A 129 -0.96 -16.89 1.54
N GLY A 130 -1.67 -15.76 1.50
CA GLY A 130 -1.11 -14.45 1.75
C GLY A 130 -1.95 -13.31 1.19
N THR A 131 -1.31 -12.19 0.90
CA THR A 131 -1.94 -10.99 0.35
C THR A 131 -1.18 -10.45 -0.85
N ILE A 132 -1.92 -9.98 -1.85
CA ILE A 132 -1.39 -9.08 -2.88
C ILE A 132 -1.65 -7.66 -2.36
N PHE A 133 -0.65 -6.79 -2.39
CA PHE A 133 -0.84 -5.36 -2.08
C PHE A 133 -0.56 -4.49 -3.30
N HIS A 134 -1.30 -3.39 -3.38
CA HIS A 134 -1.24 -2.39 -4.43
C HIS A 134 -1.31 -1.00 -3.83
N ALA A 135 -0.29 -0.18 -4.05
CA ALA A 135 -0.32 1.22 -3.64
C ALA A 135 -0.75 2.09 -4.82
N ARG A 136 -1.80 2.89 -4.63
CA ARG A 136 -2.24 3.91 -5.58
C ARG A 136 -2.01 5.28 -4.97
N LYS A 137 -1.35 6.16 -5.71
CA LYS A 137 -1.12 7.53 -5.23
C LYS A 137 -2.47 8.17 -4.94
N PHE A 138 -2.61 8.80 -3.78
CA PHE A 138 -3.78 9.61 -3.50
C PHE A 138 -3.69 10.87 -4.36
N GLU A 139 -4.37 10.83 -5.50
CA GLU A 139 -4.55 12.00 -6.33
C GLU A 139 -5.74 12.78 -5.78
N ASN A 140 -5.45 13.91 -5.16
CA ASN A 140 -6.49 14.85 -4.77
C ASN A 140 -7.06 15.44 -6.09
N TYR A 141 -8.08 14.79 -6.65
CA TYR A 141 -9.00 15.38 -7.63
C TYR A 141 -9.81 16.44 -6.90
N CYS A 142 -9.12 17.44 -6.37
CA CYS A 142 -9.72 18.49 -5.59
C CYS A 142 -10.70 19.20 -6.52
N LEU A 143 -11.98 19.20 -6.18
CA LEU A 143 -12.99 20.02 -6.84
C LEU A 143 -12.49 21.48 -6.95
N LEU A 144 -11.71 21.96 -5.99
CA LEU A 144 -11.04 23.27 -6.01
C LEU A 144 -10.10 23.48 -7.22
N LYS A 145 -9.41 22.44 -7.68
CA LYS A 145 -8.57 22.50 -8.87
C LYS A 145 -9.40 22.71 -10.15
N HIS A 146 -10.61 22.16 -10.17
CA HIS A 146 -11.57 22.31 -11.27
C HIS A 146 -12.40 23.59 -11.17
N ILE A 147 -12.69 24.08 -9.97
CA ILE A 147 -13.53 25.26 -9.74
C ILE A 147 -12.71 26.57 -9.80
N ASN A 148 -11.50 26.59 -9.24
CA ASN A 148 -10.70 27.83 -9.10
C ASN A 148 -9.39 27.85 -9.92
N GLY A 149 -9.00 26.75 -10.56
CA GLY A 149 -7.74 26.68 -11.33
C GLY A 149 -6.47 26.79 -10.48
N GLU A 150 -6.58 26.82 -9.16
CA GLU A 150 -5.45 26.92 -8.25
C GLU A 150 -4.80 25.56 -8.00
N GLN A 151 -3.48 25.57 -7.73
CA GLN A 151 -2.77 24.36 -7.34
C GLN A 151 -3.37 23.79 -6.05
N PRO A 152 -3.38 22.46 -5.85
CA PRO A 152 -3.90 21.87 -4.63
C PRO A 152 -3.06 22.42 -3.48
N GLY A 153 -3.70 23.14 -2.56
CA GLY A 153 -3.03 23.63 -1.38
C GLY A 153 -2.33 22.48 -0.64
N PHE A 154 -1.25 22.80 0.07
CA PHE A 154 -0.59 21.86 0.97
C PHE A 154 -1.61 21.13 1.84
N PHE A 155 -1.40 19.83 2.08
CA PHE A 155 -2.17 19.09 3.09
C PHE A 155 -2.00 19.80 4.43
N ARG A 156 -3.05 20.50 4.88
CA ARG A 156 -3.11 21.03 6.24
C ARG A 156 -3.80 19.98 7.09
N PHE A 157 -3.08 19.50 8.11
CA PHE A 157 -3.62 18.61 9.14
C PHE A 157 -4.46 19.36 10.19
N TYR A 158 -4.58 20.68 10.06
CA TYR A 158 -5.38 21.50 10.95
C TYR A 158 -6.38 22.31 10.14
N PRO A 159 -7.65 22.41 10.58
CA PRO A 159 -8.63 23.22 9.91
C PRO A 159 -8.13 24.67 9.79
N PRO A 160 -8.26 25.29 8.61
CA PRO A 160 -7.87 26.69 8.44
C PRO A 160 -8.70 27.63 9.32
N GLU A 161 -9.90 27.19 9.73
CA GLU A 161 -10.84 27.91 10.59
C GLU A 161 -11.55 26.91 11.52
N ASN A 162 -11.84 27.28 12.78
CA ASN A 162 -12.54 26.44 13.77
C ASN A 162 -14.04 26.24 13.45
N LEU A 163 -14.40 26.15 12.17
CA LEU A 163 -15.78 25.97 11.69
C LEU A 163 -16.29 24.54 11.94
N PHE A 164 -15.38 23.56 11.88
CA PHE A 164 -15.65 22.15 12.12
C PHE A 164 -14.72 21.62 13.22
N SER A 165 -15.24 20.71 14.04
CA SER A 165 -14.42 19.87 14.91
C SER A 165 -13.59 18.86 14.11
N GLU A 166 -12.55 18.30 14.73
CA GLU A 166 -11.72 17.25 14.11
C GLU A 166 -12.57 16.07 13.62
N GLY A 167 -13.51 15.60 14.44
CA GLY A 167 -14.40 14.51 14.05
C GLY A 167 -15.35 14.85 12.89
N GLU A 168 -15.80 16.10 12.77
CA GLU A 168 -16.61 16.55 11.62
C GLU A 168 -15.78 16.62 10.33
N LEU A 169 -14.51 17.04 10.44
CA LEU A 169 -13.58 17.02 9.30
C LEU A 169 -13.27 15.61 8.84
N ASP A 170 -13.12 14.65 9.76
CA ASP A 170 -12.95 13.24 9.43
C ASP A 170 -14.17 12.72 8.66
N VAL A 171 -15.39 13.03 9.12
CA VAL A 171 -16.63 12.65 8.42
C VAL A 171 -16.70 13.28 7.02
N ILE A 172 -16.39 14.57 6.88
CA ILE A 172 -16.36 15.26 5.58
C ILE A 172 -15.30 14.65 4.67
N PHE A 173 -14.11 14.36 5.20
CA PHE A 173 -13.01 13.74 4.47
C PHE A 173 -13.41 12.37 3.93
N LEU A 174 -13.98 11.52 4.79
CA LEU A 174 -14.50 10.19 4.45
C LEU A 174 -15.61 10.26 3.41
N PHE A 175 -16.50 11.25 3.52
CA PHE A 175 -17.59 11.45 2.56
C PHE A 175 -17.08 11.89 1.18
N CYS A 176 -16.09 12.79 1.13
CA CYS A 176 -15.51 13.30 -0.10
C CYS A 176 -14.54 12.32 -0.77
N ASN A 177 -13.93 11.43 0.01
CA ASN A 177 -12.95 10.45 -0.45
C ASN A 177 -13.38 9.03 -0.08
N PRO A 178 -14.55 8.57 -0.54
CA PRO A 178 -15.04 7.24 -0.20
C PRO A 178 -14.05 6.20 -0.73
N CYS A 179 -13.36 5.46 0.14
CA CYS A 179 -12.65 4.27 -0.33
C CYS A 179 -13.71 3.22 -0.71
N PRO A 180 -13.66 2.59 -1.91
CA PRO A 180 -14.84 1.91 -2.45
C PRO A 180 -15.31 0.62 -1.75
N VAL A 181 -14.70 0.16 -0.65
CA VAL A 181 -15.01 -1.13 0.00
C VAL A 181 -14.91 -1.01 1.53
N LYS A 182 -15.66 -1.88 2.24
CA LYS A 182 -15.75 -2.07 3.71
C LYS A 182 -14.51 -1.56 4.45
N THR A 183 -14.52 -0.27 4.76
CA THR A 183 -13.57 0.36 5.67
C THR A 183 -14.14 0.19 7.07
N SER A 184 -13.44 -0.58 7.90
CA SER A 184 -13.60 -0.43 9.34
C SER A 184 -13.13 0.99 9.72
N PRO A 185 -13.73 1.66 10.72
CA PRO A 185 -13.27 2.98 11.17
C PRO A 185 -11.79 3.00 11.59
N GLU A 186 -11.20 1.83 11.88
CA GLU A 186 -9.80 1.64 12.25
C GLU A 186 -8.85 1.57 11.02
N ASP A 187 -9.40 1.47 9.81
CA ASP A 187 -8.64 1.34 8.55
C ASP A 187 -8.15 2.69 8.00
N LEU A 188 -8.62 3.81 8.59
CA LEU A 188 -8.11 5.14 8.28
C LEU A 188 -6.83 5.41 9.08
N ILE A 189 -5.72 4.90 8.56
CA ILE A 189 -4.42 5.03 9.20
C ILE A 189 -3.80 6.40 8.86
N VAL A 190 -4.34 7.46 9.49
CA VAL A 190 -3.73 8.79 9.45
C VAL A 190 -2.61 8.83 10.50
N HIS A 191 -1.39 8.52 10.07
CA HIS A 191 -0.21 8.64 10.93
C HIS A 191 0.54 9.93 10.65
N THR A 192 0.25 10.96 11.44
CA THR A 192 1.12 12.14 11.57
C THR A 192 2.16 11.85 12.65
N GLY A 193 3.36 11.43 12.25
CA GLY A 193 4.54 11.44 13.12
C GLY A 193 5.21 12.82 13.12
N PRO A 194 5.87 13.23 14.22
CA PRO A 194 6.50 14.54 14.38
C PRO A 194 7.66 14.80 13.40
#